data_AF-A0A370V662-F1
#
_entry.id   AF-A0A370V662-F1
#
_cell.length_a   1.000
_cell.length_b   1.000
_cell.length_c   1.000
_cell.angle_alpha   90.00
_cell.angle_beta   90.00
_cell.angle_gamma   90.00
#
_symmetry.space_group_name_H-M   'P 1'
#
loop_
_entity.id
_entity.type
_entity.pdbx_description
1 polymer ?
#
loop_
_entity_poly.entity_id
_entity_poly.type
_entity_poly.pdbx_seq_one_letter_code
_entity_poly.pdbx_strand_id
1 'polypeptide(L)'
;MLANLTTFSGGTTTLAAGSTLNTGVFTQQDGSVLNINLGEDASSPIITADRASLDGTLNITGVGNIQEPLSHDPYTFTLIDTDGTINGDFDDLTIAGMKTRALDFLTVAGRINPTDNSQYELATSLSWYADENSAVTDAQGTFTLSDPDGSFTLNTILADVAPNDATRWDGSTLTKAGDGTLILKAANTYSGNTLVNGGTLIAGVDNSLGEEGGWSWNLAPPLTWMA
;
A
#
# COMPACT_ATOMS: atom_id res chain seq x y z
N MET A 1 4.58 33.73 15.60
CA MET A 1 4.94 33.33 14.23
C MET A 1 6.12 32.39 14.36
N LEU A 2 5.96 31.15 13.88
CA LEU A 2 7.04 30.17 13.87
C LEU A 2 8.06 30.54 12.80
N ALA A 3 9.29 30.07 12.95
CA ALA A 3 10.31 30.22 11.90
C ALA A 3 9.95 29.34 10.71
N ASN A 4 10.41 29.71 9.51
CA ASN A 4 10.29 28.88 8.32
C ASN A 4 11.52 27.97 8.18
N LEU A 5 11.33 26.79 7.59
CA LEU A 5 12.40 25.88 7.24
C LEU A 5 12.39 25.62 5.74
N THR A 6 13.51 25.89 5.08
CA THR A 6 13.75 25.52 3.69
C THR A 6 15.00 24.67 3.61
N THR A 7 14.86 23.47 3.05
CA THR A 7 16.00 22.64 2.66
C THR A 7 16.26 22.90 1.18
N PHE A 8 17.39 23.53 0.88
CA PHE A 8 17.78 23.82 -0.50
C PHE A 8 18.26 22.56 -1.21
N SER A 9 18.27 22.59 -2.55
CA SER A 9 18.82 21.51 -3.38
C SER A 9 20.22 21.07 -2.92
N GLY A 10 20.45 19.76 -2.83
CA GLY A 10 21.67 19.15 -2.29
C GLY A 10 21.81 19.24 -0.76
N GLY A 11 20.88 19.92 -0.09
CA GLY A 11 20.79 20.00 1.37
C GLY A 11 20.07 18.79 1.97
N THR A 12 20.26 18.59 3.27
CA THR A 12 19.61 17.52 4.01
C THR A 12 19.05 18.04 5.33
N THR A 13 17.78 17.72 5.60
CA THR A 13 17.16 17.85 6.92
C THR A 13 16.99 16.46 7.52
N THR A 14 17.27 16.29 8.81
CA THR A 14 17.12 14.99 9.49
C THR A 14 16.40 15.15 10.81
N LEU A 15 15.34 14.37 11.01
CA LEU A 15 14.61 14.24 12.26
C LEU A 15 14.92 12.86 12.87
N ALA A 16 15.52 12.87 14.06
CA ALA A 16 15.86 11.66 14.80
C ALA A 16 14.60 11.03 15.44
N ALA A 17 14.71 9.78 15.89
CA ALA A 17 13.63 9.09 16.58
C ALA A 17 13.10 9.91 17.77
N GLY A 18 11.77 9.96 17.92
CA GLY A 18 11.10 10.72 18.98
C GLY A 18 11.13 12.25 18.79
N SER A 19 11.64 12.76 17.65
CA SER A 19 11.65 14.20 17.37
C SER A 19 10.42 14.60 16.56
N THR A 20 9.87 15.78 16.89
CA THR A 20 8.84 16.45 16.09
C THR A 20 9.34 17.83 15.66
N LEU A 21 8.88 18.33 14.52
CA LEU A 21 9.20 19.68 14.02
C LEU A 21 7.94 20.52 13.91
N ASN A 22 7.97 21.73 14.47
CA ASN A 22 6.89 22.71 14.31
C ASN A 22 7.45 23.99 13.66
N THR A 23 6.93 24.35 12.48
CA THR A 23 7.47 25.43 11.62
C THR A 23 6.33 26.25 11.02
N GLY A 24 6.59 27.46 10.52
CA GLY A 24 5.59 28.24 9.80
C GLY A 24 5.41 27.67 8.38
N VAL A 25 6.43 27.82 7.55
CA VAL A 25 6.48 27.20 6.22
C VAL A 25 7.52 26.09 6.21
N PHE A 26 7.15 24.92 5.70
CA PHE A 26 8.07 23.81 5.44
C PHE A 26 8.32 23.68 3.94
N THR A 27 9.57 23.74 3.49
CA THR A 27 9.92 23.63 2.07
C THR A 27 11.07 22.65 1.88
N GLN A 28 10.84 21.63 1.05
CA GLN A 28 11.87 20.83 0.41
C GLN A 28 11.95 21.28 -1.06
N GLN A 29 13.16 21.45 -1.58
CA GLN A 29 13.40 21.77 -2.99
C GLN A 29 13.83 20.50 -3.75
N ASP A 30 13.70 20.52 -5.07
CA ASP A 30 14.27 19.50 -5.95
C ASP A 30 15.73 19.16 -5.57
N GLY A 31 16.02 17.86 -5.52
CA GLY A 31 17.32 17.31 -5.11
C GLY A 31 17.69 17.52 -3.64
N SER A 32 16.78 17.99 -2.79
CA SER A 32 16.96 17.99 -1.33
C SER A 32 16.56 16.65 -0.70
N VAL A 33 17.01 16.40 0.52
CA VAL A 33 16.74 15.15 1.24
C VAL A 33 16.12 15.42 2.61
N LEU A 34 14.99 14.80 2.88
CA LEU A 34 14.40 14.72 4.22
C LEU A 34 14.56 13.31 4.79
N ASN A 35 15.30 13.18 5.88
CA ASN A 35 15.41 11.92 6.63
C ASN A 35 14.53 11.97 7.88
N ILE A 36 13.69 10.97 8.08
CA ILE A 36 12.88 10.81 9.31
C ILE A 36 13.09 9.41 9.86
N ASN A 37 13.40 9.33 11.16
CA ASN A 37 13.43 8.07 11.89
C ASN A 37 12.15 7.91 12.71
N LEU A 38 11.26 7.03 12.25
CA LEU A 38 9.99 6.66 12.88
C LEU A 38 10.19 5.52 13.89
N GLY A 39 10.95 5.77 14.97
CA GLY A 39 11.11 4.79 16.05
C GLY A 39 9.77 4.31 16.65
N GLU A 40 9.81 3.26 17.48
CA GLU A 40 8.61 2.60 18.03
C GLU A 40 7.61 3.56 18.72
N ASP A 41 8.09 4.64 19.33
CA ASP A 41 7.28 5.63 20.04
C ASP A 41 6.93 6.87 19.19
N ALA A 42 7.09 6.82 17.86
CA ALA A 42 6.83 7.96 16.98
C ALA A 42 5.36 8.42 17.06
N SER A 43 5.16 9.71 17.35
CA SER A 43 3.84 10.35 17.40
C SER A 43 3.45 10.92 16.04
N SER A 44 2.19 10.75 15.65
CA SER A 44 1.62 11.37 14.45
C SER A 44 0.90 12.67 14.83
N PRO A 45 1.15 13.82 14.16
CA PRO A 45 2.11 14.04 13.07
C PRO A 45 3.56 14.27 13.56
N ILE A 46 4.54 14.05 12.67
CA ILE A 46 5.97 14.31 12.94
C ILE A 46 6.32 15.78 12.66
N ILE A 47 5.76 16.35 11.60
CA ILE A 47 5.96 17.75 11.20
C ILE A 47 4.60 18.45 11.20
N THR A 48 4.50 19.59 11.88
CA THR A 48 3.35 20.52 11.77
C THR A 48 3.79 21.82 11.13
N ALA A 49 3.00 22.34 10.18
CA ALA A 49 3.27 23.63 9.56
C ALA A 49 2.02 24.40 9.13
N ASP A 50 2.11 25.71 8.90
CA ASP A 50 1.01 26.48 8.30
C ASP A 50 0.82 26.06 6.82
N ARG A 51 1.94 25.83 6.10
CA ARG A 51 1.97 25.38 4.69
C ARG A 51 3.20 24.51 4.41
N ALA A 52 3.08 23.61 3.44
CA ALA A 52 4.21 22.84 2.92
C ALA A 52 4.35 22.91 1.38
N SER A 53 5.60 22.82 0.93
CA SER A 53 5.97 22.54 -0.46
C SER A 53 6.98 21.38 -0.45
N LEU A 54 6.66 20.29 -1.13
CA LEU A 54 7.42 19.05 -1.13
C LEU A 54 7.99 18.78 -2.53
N ASP A 55 9.23 18.29 -2.54
CA ASP A 55 10.05 18.00 -3.72
C ASP A 55 11.27 17.17 -3.23
N GLY A 56 12.05 16.59 -4.14
CA GLY A 56 13.24 15.80 -3.80
C GLY A 56 12.91 14.47 -3.12
N THR A 57 13.78 14.03 -2.19
CA THR A 57 13.71 12.66 -1.63
C THR A 57 13.28 12.64 -0.17
N LEU A 58 12.33 11.75 0.17
CA LEU A 58 11.99 11.35 1.53
C LEU A 58 12.60 10.00 1.88
N ASN A 59 13.38 9.95 2.96
CA ASN A 59 13.93 8.72 3.51
C ASN A 59 13.34 8.45 4.90
N ILE A 60 12.72 7.29 5.06
CA ILE A 60 12.16 6.81 6.32
C ILE A 60 13.02 5.66 6.86
N THR A 61 13.31 5.72 8.16
CA THR A 61 13.93 4.61 8.91
C THR A 61 13.07 4.26 10.12
N GLY A 62 13.20 3.06 10.68
CA GLY A 62 12.78 2.80 12.06
C GLY A 62 11.32 2.44 12.33
N VAL A 63 10.46 2.40 11.30
CA VAL A 63 9.00 2.06 11.16
C VAL A 63 8.28 1.08 12.11
N GLY A 64 8.76 0.81 13.32
CA GLY A 64 8.27 -0.24 14.22
C GLY A 64 6.81 -0.08 14.69
N ASN A 65 6.19 1.07 14.44
CA ASN A 65 4.81 1.40 14.80
C ASN A 65 3.83 1.49 13.62
N ILE A 66 4.29 1.32 12.37
CA ILE A 66 3.36 1.19 11.24
C ILE A 66 2.70 -0.17 11.41
N GLN A 67 1.45 -0.16 11.89
CA GLN A 67 0.64 -1.37 11.90
C GLN A 67 0.52 -1.83 10.45
N GLU A 68 0.62 -3.14 10.21
CA GLU A 68 0.26 -3.74 8.92
C GLU A 68 -1.27 -3.94 8.94
N PRO A 69 -2.11 -2.96 8.57
CA PRO A 69 -3.51 -3.24 8.41
C PRO A 69 -3.66 -4.23 7.26
N LEU A 70 -4.23 -5.38 7.57
CA LEU A 70 -4.58 -6.36 6.55
C LEU A 70 -6.04 -6.15 6.14
N SER A 71 -6.43 -4.89 5.93
CA SER A 71 -7.77 -4.44 5.51
C SER A 71 -7.74 -3.83 4.12
N HIS A 72 -8.91 -3.73 3.48
CA HIS A 72 -9.09 -3.02 2.22
C HIS A 72 -8.71 -1.54 2.35
N ASP A 73 -9.16 -0.89 3.43
CA ASP A 73 -8.78 0.48 3.73
C ASP A 73 -7.33 0.55 4.23
N PRO A 74 -6.53 1.51 3.72
CA PRO A 74 -5.15 1.69 4.14
C PRO A 74 -5.07 2.24 5.56
N TYR A 75 -4.06 1.81 6.32
CA TYR A 75 -3.64 2.47 7.55
C TYR A 75 -2.75 3.62 7.16
N THR A 76 -3.04 4.78 7.72
CA THR A 76 -2.30 5.99 7.46
C THR A 76 -1.58 6.44 8.73
N PHE A 77 -0.31 6.79 8.57
CA PHE A 77 0.46 7.53 9.55
C PHE A 77 0.73 8.91 8.99
N THR A 78 0.11 9.95 9.56
CA THR A 78 0.35 11.33 9.12
C THR A 78 1.78 11.72 9.50
N LEU A 79 2.59 12.03 8.48
CA LEU A 79 3.98 12.43 8.62
C LEU A 79 4.09 13.95 8.72
N ILE A 80 3.35 14.65 7.86
CA ILE A 80 3.27 16.11 7.80
C ILE A 80 1.79 16.49 7.89
N ASP A 81 1.45 17.40 8.80
CA ASP A 81 0.11 17.98 8.93
C ASP A 81 0.20 19.51 8.77
N THR A 82 -0.67 20.08 7.94
CA THR A 82 -0.63 21.52 7.69
C THR A 82 -2.00 22.18 7.75
N ASP A 83 -2.04 23.45 8.14
CA ASP A 83 -3.29 24.24 8.18
C ASP A 83 -3.85 24.55 6.76
N GLY A 84 -3.02 24.42 5.73
CA GLY A 84 -3.35 24.69 4.34
C GLY A 84 -3.02 23.54 3.40
N THR A 85 -3.11 23.77 2.09
CA THR A 85 -2.77 22.75 1.09
C THR A 85 -1.26 22.54 0.96
N ILE A 86 -0.84 21.28 0.98
CA ILE A 86 0.49 20.82 0.58
C ILE A 86 0.62 20.93 -0.94
N ASN A 87 1.72 21.52 -1.41
CA ASN A 87 2.01 21.68 -2.84
C ASN A 87 3.20 20.79 -3.24
N GLY A 88 3.16 20.20 -4.44
CA GLY A 88 4.18 19.24 -4.89
C GLY A 88 4.04 17.88 -4.20
N ASP A 89 5.02 17.00 -4.39
CA ASP A 89 5.19 15.71 -3.71
C ASP A 89 6.70 15.40 -3.69
N PHE A 90 7.14 14.45 -2.88
CA PHE A 90 8.49 13.90 -3.01
C PHE A 90 8.59 13.09 -4.31
N ASP A 91 9.68 13.30 -5.05
CA ASP A 91 10.00 12.52 -6.24
C ASP A 91 10.34 11.07 -5.90
N ASP A 92 10.99 10.88 -4.75
CA ASP A 92 11.48 9.59 -4.28
C ASP A 92 11.09 9.33 -2.82
N LEU A 93 10.67 8.10 -2.53
CA LEU A 93 10.46 7.59 -1.18
C LEU A 93 11.30 6.34 -0.95
N THR A 94 12.17 6.37 0.05
CA THR A 94 12.87 5.17 0.54
C THR A 94 12.44 4.84 1.95
N ILE A 95 12.24 3.55 2.24
CA ILE A 95 11.87 3.09 3.58
C ILE A 95 12.76 1.93 3.98
N ALA A 96 13.65 2.19 4.94
CA ALA A 96 14.60 1.23 5.48
C ALA A 96 14.16 0.71 6.85
N GLY A 97 14.33 -0.59 7.08
CA GLY A 97 14.01 -1.23 8.36
C GLY A 97 12.57 -1.70 8.50
N MET A 98 11.70 -1.46 7.51
CA MET A 98 10.52 -2.33 7.38
C MET A 98 11.04 -3.75 7.13
N LYS A 99 10.36 -4.75 7.68
CA LYS A 99 10.54 -6.13 7.23
C LYS A 99 9.97 -6.33 5.80
N THR A 100 10.13 -5.35 4.91
CA THR A 100 9.72 -5.33 3.49
C THR A 100 10.52 -6.28 2.61
N ARG A 101 11.15 -7.30 3.19
CA ARG A 101 11.98 -8.25 2.47
C ARG A 101 11.37 -9.64 2.31
N ALA A 102 10.07 -9.81 2.50
CA ALA A 102 9.46 -11.12 2.25
C ALA A 102 8.14 -11.12 1.47
N LEU A 103 7.35 -10.04 1.48
CA LEU A 103 5.96 -10.09 1.01
C LEU A 103 5.75 -9.05 -0.10
N ASP A 104 5.50 -9.53 -1.31
CA ASP A 104 5.18 -8.72 -2.51
C ASP A 104 3.74 -8.17 -2.53
N PHE A 105 2.93 -8.62 -1.58
CA PHE A 105 1.51 -8.28 -1.45
C PHE A 105 1.18 -7.17 -0.46
N LEU A 106 2.20 -6.51 0.12
CA LEU A 106 2.03 -5.31 0.93
C LEU A 106 2.75 -4.14 0.26
N THR A 107 2.07 -3.00 0.21
CA THR A 107 2.64 -1.74 -0.24
C THR A 107 2.69 -0.73 0.88
N VAL A 108 3.73 0.10 0.87
CA VAL A 108 3.83 1.31 1.68
C VAL A 108 4.14 2.46 0.74
N ALA A 109 3.30 3.48 0.80
CA ALA A 109 3.37 4.63 -0.07
C ALA A 109 3.32 5.93 0.73
N GLY A 110 4.03 6.94 0.26
CA GLY A 110 3.81 8.33 0.66
C GLY A 110 2.74 8.91 -0.25
N ARG A 111 1.78 9.64 0.32
CA ARG A 111 0.74 10.31 -0.45
C ARG A 111 0.27 11.58 0.24
N ILE A 112 -0.25 12.50 -0.54
CA ILE A 112 -1.06 13.61 -0.02
C ILE A 112 -2.47 13.11 0.23
N ASN A 113 -3.05 13.46 1.39
CA ASN A 113 -4.42 13.09 1.75
C ASN A 113 -5.40 13.57 0.65
N PRO A 114 -6.14 12.66 0.00
CA PRO A 114 -6.95 13.00 -1.17
C PRO A 114 -8.23 13.77 -0.84
N THR A 115 -8.57 13.92 0.44
CA THR A 115 -9.81 14.58 0.89
C THR A 115 -9.64 16.10 0.95
N ASP A 116 -8.50 16.58 1.46
CA ASP A 116 -8.28 18.00 1.71
C ASP A 116 -6.86 18.50 1.36
N ASN A 117 -5.95 17.61 0.97
CA ASN A 117 -4.55 17.88 0.65
C ASN A 117 -3.77 18.58 1.77
N SER A 118 -4.21 18.47 3.03
CA SER A 118 -3.59 19.12 4.19
C SER A 118 -2.50 18.27 4.84
N GLN A 119 -2.49 16.97 4.54
CA GLN A 119 -1.64 15.97 5.17
C GLN A 119 -0.79 15.20 4.17
N TYR A 120 0.46 14.92 4.55
CA TYR A 120 1.30 13.92 3.89
C TYR A 120 1.29 12.66 4.75
N GLU A 121 0.79 11.57 4.20
CA GLU A 121 0.56 10.30 4.87
C GLU A 121 1.55 9.24 4.38
N LEU A 122 2.08 8.44 5.29
CA LEU A 122 2.55 7.11 4.95
C LEU A 122 1.35 6.15 5.04
N ALA A 123 0.89 5.68 3.89
CA ALA A 123 -0.21 4.73 3.77
C ALA A 123 0.33 3.31 3.56
N THR A 124 -0.26 2.34 4.24
CA THR A 124 0.02 0.92 4.05
C THR A 124 -1.24 0.18 3.67
N SER A 125 -1.16 -0.64 2.62
CA SER A 125 -2.28 -1.42 2.10
C SER A 125 -1.80 -2.71 1.45
N LEU A 126 -2.76 -3.58 1.08
CA LEU A 126 -2.47 -4.68 0.18
C LEU A 126 -2.07 -4.14 -1.20
N SER A 127 -1.07 -4.76 -1.83
CA SER A 127 -0.72 -4.46 -3.22
C SER A 127 -1.88 -4.73 -4.17
N TRP A 128 -2.88 -5.53 -3.78
CA TRP A 128 -4.13 -5.72 -4.52
C TRP A 128 -4.88 -4.41 -4.78
N TYR A 129 -4.83 -3.47 -3.84
CA TYR A 129 -5.57 -2.18 -3.86
C TYR A 129 -4.64 -0.97 -4.03
N ALA A 130 -3.41 -1.19 -4.51
CA ALA A 130 -2.38 -0.14 -4.53
C ALA A 130 -2.80 1.06 -5.38
N ASP A 131 -3.33 0.83 -6.58
CA ASP A 131 -3.74 1.88 -7.52
C ASP A 131 -4.93 2.70 -6.98
N GLU A 132 -5.93 2.04 -6.38
CA GLU A 132 -7.07 2.71 -5.75
C GLU A 132 -6.63 3.63 -4.60
N ASN A 133 -5.55 3.26 -3.92
CA ASN A 133 -5.00 3.98 -2.79
C ASN A 133 -3.92 4.99 -3.17
N SER A 134 -3.70 5.24 -4.47
CA SER A 134 -2.66 6.13 -4.99
C SER A 134 -1.26 5.76 -4.48
N ALA A 135 -0.99 4.46 -4.36
CA ALA A 135 0.32 3.99 -3.95
C ALA A 135 1.36 4.20 -5.06
N VAL A 136 2.62 4.37 -4.67
CA VAL A 136 3.75 4.50 -5.60
C VAL A 136 4.08 3.17 -6.30
N THR A 137 3.64 2.04 -5.73
CA THR A 137 3.77 0.72 -6.35
C THR A 137 2.50 0.36 -7.09
N ASP A 138 2.64 -0.22 -8.27
CA ASP A 138 1.53 -0.74 -9.06
C ASP A 138 0.78 -1.88 -8.38
N ALA A 139 -0.54 -1.94 -8.63
CA ALA A 139 -1.38 -3.00 -8.11
C ALA A 139 -1.05 -4.38 -8.71
N GLN A 140 -1.10 -5.42 -7.87
CA GLN A 140 -0.83 -6.80 -8.27
C GLN A 140 -1.50 -7.82 -7.34
N GLY A 141 -1.77 -9.02 -7.88
CA GLY A 141 -2.46 -10.11 -7.17
C GLY A 141 -1.58 -11.28 -6.72
N THR A 142 -0.25 -11.17 -6.72
CA THR A 142 0.66 -12.23 -6.24
C THR A 142 0.88 -12.13 -4.74
N PHE A 143 0.74 -13.26 -4.05
CA PHE A 143 1.06 -13.43 -2.65
C PHE A 143 2.20 -14.44 -2.52
N THR A 144 3.43 -13.96 -2.42
CA THR A 144 4.63 -14.78 -2.20
C THR A 144 4.94 -14.93 -0.72
N LEU A 145 4.93 -16.18 -0.24
CA LEU A 145 5.37 -16.54 1.10
C LEU A 145 6.56 -17.49 1.00
N SER A 146 7.79 -16.98 1.09
CA SER A 146 8.98 -17.81 0.85
C SER A 146 9.36 -18.71 2.02
N ASP A 147 8.96 -18.37 3.25
CA ASP A 147 9.23 -19.19 4.44
C ASP A 147 8.28 -20.42 4.45
N PRO A 148 8.78 -21.66 4.37
CA PRO A 148 7.95 -22.87 4.37
C PRO A 148 7.09 -23.03 5.63
N ASP A 149 7.57 -22.55 6.78
CA ASP A 149 6.83 -22.58 8.05
C ASP A 149 6.01 -21.29 8.25
N GLY A 150 6.21 -20.31 7.37
CA GLY A 150 5.50 -19.03 7.38
C GLY A 150 4.02 -19.20 7.01
N SER A 151 3.16 -18.51 7.75
CA SER A 151 1.74 -18.43 7.44
C SER A 151 1.25 -16.99 7.49
N PHE A 152 0.39 -16.64 6.53
CA PHE A 152 -0.26 -15.35 6.47
C PHE A 152 -1.77 -15.53 6.34
N THR A 153 -2.54 -14.84 7.18
CA THR A 153 -4.00 -14.89 7.18
C THR A 153 -4.59 -13.58 6.68
N LEU A 154 -5.33 -13.65 5.58
CA LEU A 154 -6.04 -12.52 5.01
C LEU A 154 -7.50 -12.51 5.48
N ASN A 155 -7.88 -11.47 6.21
CA ASN A 155 -9.23 -11.29 6.74
C ASN A 155 -10.05 -10.24 5.97
N THR A 156 -9.48 -9.64 4.92
CA THR A 156 -10.20 -8.71 4.05
C THR A 156 -10.72 -9.40 2.80
N ILE A 157 -11.85 -8.90 2.30
CA ILE A 157 -12.40 -9.31 1.00
C ILE A 157 -11.44 -8.84 -0.08
N LEU A 158 -11.09 -9.74 -1.00
CA LEU A 158 -10.48 -9.43 -2.29
C LEU A 158 -11.58 -9.35 -3.34
N ALA A 159 -11.66 -8.21 -4.00
CA ALA A 159 -12.65 -7.88 -5.03
C ALA A 159 -11.95 -7.41 -6.30
N ASP A 160 -12.62 -7.51 -7.45
CA ASP A 160 -12.08 -7.02 -8.70
C ASP A 160 -11.72 -5.53 -8.60
N VAL A 161 -10.53 -5.19 -9.08
CA VAL A 161 -10.06 -3.82 -9.28
C VAL A 161 -9.78 -3.58 -10.77
N ALA A 162 -9.43 -2.36 -11.14
CA ALA A 162 -9.03 -2.07 -12.51
C ALA A 162 -7.77 -2.87 -12.91
N PRO A 163 -7.69 -3.39 -14.15
CA PRO A 163 -6.45 -3.98 -14.67
C PRO A 163 -5.29 -2.99 -14.60
N ASN A 164 -4.10 -3.46 -14.27
CA ASN A 164 -2.89 -2.66 -14.22
C ASN A 164 -1.94 -3.07 -15.38
N ASP A 165 -1.69 -2.13 -16.29
CA ASP A 165 -0.86 -2.35 -17.48
C ASP A 165 0.64 -2.52 -17.15
N ALA A 166 1.12 -1.87 -16.09
CA ALA A 166 2.53 -1.89 -15.68
C ALA A 166 2.93 -3.27 -15.11
N THR A 167 2.07 -3.87 -14.29
CA THR A 167 2.26 -5.24 -13.76
C THR A 167 1.70 -6.31 -14.70
N ARG A 168 0.95 -5.91 -15.74
CA ARG A 168 0.18 -6.78 -16.64
C ARG A 168 -0.83 -7.66 -15.89
N TRP A 169 -1.27 -7.21 -14.73
CA TRP A 169 -2.25 -7.89 -13.90
C TRP A 169 -3.66 -7.49 -14.33
N ASP A 170 -4.56 -8.45 -14.37
CA ASP A 170 -5.93 -8.28 -14.84
C ASP A 170 -6.89 -7.69 -13.79
N GLY A 171 -6.37 -7.32 -12.61
CA GLY A 171 -7.15 -6.76 -11.50
C GLY A 171 -8.01 -7.78 -10.75
N SER A 172 -7.91 -9.07 -11.08
CA SER A 172 -8.83 -10.10 -10.56
C SER A 172 -8.19 -11.46 -10.28
N THR A 173 -7.04 -11.78 -10.88
CA THR A 173 -6.36 -13.06 -10.67
C THR A 173 -5.54 -13.05 -9.38
N LEU A 174 -5.83 -13.99 -8.47
CA LEU A 174 -5.03 -14.26 -7.28
C LEU A 174 -3.97 -15.31 -7.58
N THR A 175 -2.70 -15.01 -7.27
CA THR A 175 -1.59 -15.97 -7.41
C THR A 175 -0.92 -16.22 -6.07
N LYS A 176 -1.01 -17.44 -5.52
CA LYS A 176 -0.21 -17.88 -4.37
C LYS A 176 1.13 -18.44 -4.85
N ALA A 177 2.24 -17.88 -4.36
CA ALA A 177 3.61 -18.31 -4.65
C ALA A 177 4.44 -18.52 -3.38
N GLY A 178 5.64 -19.10 -3.53
CA GLY A 178 6.53 -19.46 -2.42
C GLY A 178 6.05 -20.64 -1.58
N ASP A 179 6.89 -21.16 -0.69
CA ASP A 179 6.67 -22.42 0.02
C ASP A 179 5.70 -22.36 1.21
N GLY A 180 5.43 -21.16 1.74
CA GLY A 180 4.59 -20.94 2.93
C GLY A 180 3.08 -21.05 2.67
N THR A 181 2.29 -20.67 3.69
CA THR A 181 0.83 -20.87 3.73
C THR A 181 0.03 -19.56 3.71
N LEU A 182 -0.79 -19.34 2.68
CA LEU A 182 -1.78 -18.26 2.64
C LEU A 182 -3.15 -18.80 3.10
N ILE A 183 -3.81 -18.11 4.03
CA ILE A 183 -5.13 -18.46 4.55
C ILE A 183 -6.12 -17.34 4.22
N LEU A 184 -7.17 -17.65 3.46
CA LEU A 184 -8.23 -16.70 3.11
C LEU A 184 -9.41 -16.87 4.07
N LYS A 185 -9.73 -15.82 4.83
CA LYS A 185 -10.79 -15.84 5.86
C LYS A 185 -11.92 -14.83 5.64
N ALA A 186 -11.95 -14.22 4.46
CA ALA A 186 -13.08 -13.41 3.99
C ALA A 186 -13.79 -14.12 2.84
N ALA A 187 -15.06 -13.77 2.62
CA ALA A 187 -15.81 -14.18 1.44
C ALA A 187 -15.36 -13.33 0.25
N ASN A 188 -14.52 -13.87 -0.61
CA ASN A 188 -13.89 -13.13 -1.70
C ASN A 188 -14.82 -13.03 -2.92
N THR A 189 -14.72 -11.93 -3.67
CA THR A 189 -15.60 -11.65 -4.82
C THR A 189 -14.82 -11.35 -6.10
N TYR A 190 -13.50 -11.57 -6.11
CA TYR A 190 -12.74 -11.50 -7.34
C TYR A 190 -13.26 -12.54 -8.34
N SER A 191 -13.31 -12.19 -9.62
CA SER A 191 -13.85 -13.04 -10.68
C SER A 191 -12.78 -13.80 -11.46
N GLY A 192 -11.51 -13.42 -11.25
CA GLY A 192 -10.34 -13.99 -11.90
C GLY A 192 -9.92 -15.35 -11.34
N ASN A 193 -8.87 -15.91 -11.93
CA ASN A 193 -8.40 -17.24 -11.53
C ASN A 193 -7.76 -17.22 -10.14
N THR A 194 -7.83 -18.35 -9.44
CA THR A 194 -6.99 -18.63 -8.28
C THR A 194 -5.87 -19.57 -8.68
N LEU A 195 -4.64 -19.06 -8.77
CA LEU A 195 -3.46 -19.82 -9.16
C LEU A 195 -2.62 -20.16 -7.92
N VAL A 196 -2.27 -21.43 -7.75
CA VAL A 196 -1.35 -21.88 -6.68
C VAL A 196 -0.07 -22.38 -7.32
N ASN A 197 0.92 -21.49 -7.42
CA ASN A 197 2.22 -21.75 -8.04
C ASN A 197 3.26 -22.30 -7.03
N GLY A 198 2.96 -22.28 -5.73
CA GLY A 198 3.80 -22.86 -4.68
C GLY A 198 3.18 -22.83 -3.29
N GLY A 199 3.67 -23.68 -2.40
CA GLY A 199 3.27 -23.75 -1.00
C GLY A 199 1.81 -24.17 -0.80
N THR A 200 1.16 -23.60 0.22
CA THR A 200 -0.21 -23.97 0.60
C THR A 200 -1.16 -22.77 0.52
N LEU A 201 -2.35 -22.97 -0.08
CA LEU A 201 -3.49 -22.07 0.02
C LEU A 201 -4.58 -22.74 0.85
N ILE A 202 -5.07 -22.08 1.88
CA ILE A 202 -6.16 -22.55 2.74
C ILE A 202 -7.38 -21.67 2.54
N ALA A 203 -8.45 -22.28 2.05
CA ALA A 203 -9.81 -21.75 2.07
C ALA A 203 -10.36 -21.84 3.52
N GLY A 204 -10.25 -20.74 4.28
CA GLY A 204 -10.50 -20.74 5.73
C GLY A 204 -11.96 -20.49 6.13
N VAL A 205 -12.81 -20.10 5.19
CA VAL A 205 -14.26 -19.87 5.35
C VAL A 205 -15.00 -20.28 4.07
N ASP A 206 -16.33 -20.40 4.14
CA ASP A 206 -17.18 -20.59 2.95
C ASP A 206 -17.01 -19.39 2.00
N ASN A 207 -17.01 -19.64 0.69
CA ASN A 207 -16.78 -18.64 -0.37
C ASN A 207 -15.46 -17.86 -0.21
N SER A 208 -14.43 -18.48 0.37
CA SER A 208 -13.11 -17.86 0.51
C SER A 208 -12.29 -17.81 -0.78
N LEU A 209 -12.76 -18.44 -1.85
CA LEU A 209 -12.22 -18.24 -3.19
C LEU A 209 -13.19 -17.36 -3.97
N GLY A 210 -12.67 -16.65 -4.96
CA GLY A 210 -13.46 -15.83 -5.87
C GLY A 210 -14.55 -16.62 -6.58
N GLU A 211 -15.60 -15.93 -7.01
CA GLU A 211 -16.64 -16.53 -7.82
C GLU A 211 -16.06 -16.84 -9.21
N GLU A 212 -15.98 -18.11 -9.60
CA GLU A 212 -15.57 -18.45 -10.98
C GLU A 212 -16.40 -17.61 -11.95
N GLY A 213 -15.73 -16.81 -12.79
CA GLY A 213 -16.37 -16.07 -13.88
C GLY A 213 -17.41 -16.96 -14.57
N GLY A 214 -18.67 -16.55 -14.46
CA GLY A 214 -19.82 -17.41 -14.71
C GLY A 214 -19.66 -18.26 -15.96
N TRP A 215 -19.75 -19.59 -15.80
CA TRP A 215 -19.80 -20.53 -16.91
C TRP A 215 -20.96 -20.15 -17.83
N SER A 216 -20.67 -19.51 -18.96
CA SER A 216 -21.64 -19.39 -20.05
C SER A 216 -21.83 -20.79 -20.62
N TRP A 217 -22.87 -21.50 -20.20
CA TRP A 217 -23.33 -22.68 -20.91
C TRP A 217 -23.92 -22.20 -22.24
N ASN A 218 -23.16 -22.35 -23.33
CA ASN A 218 -23.70 -22.24 -24.67
C ASN A 218 -24.56 -23.49 -24.92
N LEU A 219 -25.83 -23.45 -24.47
CA LEU A 219 -26.80 -24.49 -24.80
C LEU A 219 -27.00 -24.42 -26.31
N ALA A 220 -26.45 -25.41 -27.04
CA ALA A 220 -26.88 -25.70 -28.39
C ALA A 220 -28.41 -25.86 -28.41
N PRO A 221 -29.12 -25.39 -29.45
CA PRO A 221 -30.58 -25.44 -29.48
C PRO A 221 -31.08 -26.89 -29.37
N PRO A 222 -32.27 -27.11 -28.77
CA PRO A 222 -32.74 -28.46 -28.46
C PRO A 222 -32.88 -29.30 -29.75
N LEU A 223 -32.35 -30.52 -29.71
CA LEU A 223 -32.60 -31.54 -30.74
C LEU A 223 -34.10 -31.83 -30.81
N THR A 224 -34.73 -31.51 -31.94
CA THR A 224 -36.08 -31.94 -32.28
C THR A 224 -36.07 -33.44 -32.59
N TRP A 225 -36.62 -34.24 -31.70
CA TRP A 225 -36.97 -35.63 -32.03
C TRP A 225 -38.32 -35.60 -32.75
N MET A 226 -38.33 -35.95 -34.04
CA MET A 226 -39.56 -36.26 -34.77
C MET A 226 -40.02 -37.66 -34.33
N ALA A 227 -41.23 -37.75 -33.79
CA ALA A 227 -41.96 -39.01 -33.65
C ALA A 227 -42.69 -39.35 -34.95
#